data_AF-A0A699YRH8-F1
#
_entry.id   AF-A0A699YRH8-F1
#
_cell.length_a   1.000
_cell.length_b   1.000
_cell.length_c   1.000
_cell.angle_alpha   90.00
_cell.angle_beta   90.00
_cell.angle_gamma   90.00
#
_symmetry.space_group_name_H-M   'P 1'
#
loop_
_entity.id
_entity.type
_entity.pdbx_description
1 polymer ?
#
loop_
_entity_poly.entity_id
_entity_poly.type
_entity_poly.pdbx_seq_one_letter_code
_entity_poly.pdbx_strand_id
1 'polypeptide(L)' 'MTFDQLALARPTGKDCTLLRGPKSHREAVKHFGAPGVPGSDAKPYVRSKGRKFEKARGRRKSRGYRN' A
#
# COMPACT_ATOMS: atom_id res chain seq x y z
N MET A 1 17.43 19.28 15.83
CA MET A 1 17.87 18.33 16.88
C MET A 1 18.13 16.98 16.22
N THR A 2 19.29 16.40 16.45
CA THR A 2 19.67 15.05 15.99
C THR A 2 19.46 14.03 17.13
N PHE A 3 19.62 12.73 16.86
CA PHE A 3 19.37 11.69 17.87
C PHE A 3 20.40 11.68 19.02
N ASP A 4 21.66 12.00 18.73
CA ASP A 4 22.74 12.18 19.72
C ASP A 4 22.47 13.39 20.63
N GLN A 5 22.03 14.51 20.05
CA GLN A 5 21.60 15.70 20.81
C GLN A 5 20.37 15.41 21.67
N LEU A 6 19.40 14.65 21.15
CA LEU A 6 18.21 14.23 21.89
C LEU A 6 18.58 13.35 23.09
N ALA A 7 19.51 12.42 22.91
CA ALA A 7 19.97 11.52 23.98
C ALA A 7 20.67 12.30 25.11
N LEU A 8 21.44 13.34 24.80
CA LEU A 8 22.06 14.21 25.81
C LEU A 8 21.03 15.11 26.52
N ALA A 9 20.11 15.71 25.75
CA ALA A 9 19.12 16.63 26.30
C ALA A 9 18.06 15.92 27.15
N ARG A 10 17.66 14.70 26.76
CA ARG A 10 16.56 13.95 27.36
C ARG A 10 16.94 12.46 27.49
N PRO A 11 17.92 12.14 28.35
CA PRO A 11 18.48 10.78 28.46
C PRO A 11 17.45 9.73 28.88
N THR A 12 16.41 10.13 29.63
CA THR A 12 15.30 9.26 30.05
C THR A 12 14.10 9.31 29.11
N GLY A 13 14.10 10.17 28.08
CA GLY A 13 12.99 10.36 27.16
C GLY A 13 11.77 11.12 27.71
N LYS A 14 11.88 11.78 28.88
CA LYS A 14 10.80 12.57 29.47
C LYS A 14 10.27 13.63 28.48
N ASP A 15 8.95 13.77 28.36
CA ASP A 15 8.18 14.59 27.41
C ASP A 15 8.58 14.49 25.91
N CYS A 16 9.12 13.34 25.49
CA CYS A 16 9.28 12.99 24.08
C CYS A 16 8.05 12.22 23.57
N THR A 17 7.52 12.59 22.40
CA THR A 17 6.47 11.82 21.72
C THR A 17 7.06 11.04 20.55
N LEU A 18 6.96 9.71 20.59
CA LEU A 18 7.39 8.85 19.49
C LEU A 18 6.31 8.80 18.42
N LEU A 19 6.68 9.14 17.19
CA LEU A 19 5.80 9.07 16.02
C LEU A 19 6.33 8.02 15.04
N ARG A 20 5.41 7.34 14.36
CA ARG A 20 5.73 6.37 13.31
C ARG A 20 4.86 6.62 12.08
N GLY A 21 5.48 6.65 10.91
CA GLY A 21 4.77 6.75 9.64
C GLY A 21 3.94 5.50 9.32
N PRO A 22 2.85 5.62 8.54
CA PRO A 22 2.00 4.49 8.19
C PRO A 22 2.73 3.52 7.26
N LYS A 23 2.74 2.22 7.63
CA LYS A 23 3.45 1.17 6.88
C LYS A 23 2.72 0.66 5.63
N SER A 24 1.39 0.82 5.61
CA SER A 24 0.49 0.23 4.61
C SER A 24 0.39 1.03 3.30
N HIS A 25 0.90 2.26 3.24
CA HIS A 25 0.71 3.15 2.10
C HIS A 25 1.73 2.93 0.96
N ARG A 26 2.67 2.00 1.14
CA ARG A 26 3.68 1.67 0.12
C ARG A 26 3.02 1.06 -1.11
N GLU A 27 3.53 1.36 -2.29
CA GLU A 27 3.01 0.79 -3.54
C GLU A 27 3.07 -0.75 -3.55
N ALA A 28 4.13 -1.33 -2.99
CA ALA A 28 4.26 -2.78 -2.84
C ALA A 28 3.10 -3.39 -2.04
N VAL A 29 2.59 -2.70 -1.01
CA VAL A 29 1.51 -3.23 -0.16
C VAL A 29 0.18 -3.30 -0.92
N LYS A 30 -0.04 -2.41 -1.90
CA LYS A 30 -1.25 -2.46 -2.75
C LYS A 30 -1.33 -3.71 -3.61
N HIS A 31 -0.20 -4.36 -3.84
CA HIS A 31 -0.10 -5.58 -4.62
C HIS A 31 -0.23 -6.86 -3.76
N PHE A 32 -0.33 -6.74 -2.45
CA PHE A 32 -0.52 -7.90 -1.57
C PHE A 32 -1.94 -8.45 -1.70
N GLY A 33 -2.06 -9.78 -1.64
CA GLY A 33 -3.29 -10.50 -1.96
C GLY A 33 -3.36 -10.95 -3.41
N ALA A 34 -4.52 -11.45 -3.83
CA ALA A 34 -4.71 -12.02 -5.17
C ALA A 34 -5.68 -11.16 -5.99
N PRO A 35 -5.25 -10.57 -7.12
CA PRO A 35 -6.11 -9.75 -7.95
C PRO A 35 -7.18 -10.62 -8.62
N GLY A 36 -8.46 -10.29 -8.42
CA GLY A 36 -9.57 -11.05 -9.00
C GLY A 36 -10.13 -12.16 -8.10
N VAL A 37 -9.81 -12.19 -6.82
CA VAL A 37 -10.64 -12.91 -5.83
C VAL A 37 -11.80 -12.00 -5.41
N PRO A 38 -13.04 -12.50 -5.21
CA PRO A 38 -14.15 -11.69 -4.71
C PRO A 38 -13.78 -10.97 -3.42
N GLY A 39 -14.05 -9.65 -3.37
CA GLY A 39 -13.69 -8.80 -2.23
C GLY A 39 -12.21 -8.40 -2.15
N SER A 40 -11.37 -8.78 -3.13
CA SER A 40 -9.98 -8.31 -3.20
C SER A 40 -9.81 -7.11 -4.13
N ASP A 41 -9.29 -6.03 -3.56
CA ASP A 41 -8.87 -4.83 -4.30
C ASP A 41 -7.35 -4.81 -4.58
N ALA A 42 -6.70 -5.97 -4.52
CA ALA A 42 -5.28 -6.10 -4.81
C ALA A 42 -4.97 -5.60 -6.23
N LYS A 43 -4.03 -4.68 -6.33
CA LYS A 43 -3.62 -4.09 -7.61
C LYS A 43 -2.87 -5.15 -8.44
N PRO A 44 -3.26 -5.43 -9.70
CA PRO A 44 -2.52 -6.35 -10.54
C PRO A 44 -1.17 -5.75 -11.00
N TYR A 45 -0.18 -6.61 -11.19
CA TYR A 45 1.08 -6.24 -11.83
C TYR A 45 0.91 -6.21 -13.35
N VAL A 46 0.84 -5.00 -13.91
CA VAL A 46 0.76 -4.78 -15.35
C VAL A 46 1.96 -3.97 -15.83
N ARG A 47 2.53 -4.34 -16.98
CA ARG A 47 3.68 -3.62 -17.57
C ARG A 47 3.32 -2.18 -17.95
N SER A 48 2.09 -1.95 -18.39
CA SER A 48 1.56 -0.64 -18.73
C SER A 48 0.08 -0.53 -18.36
N LYS A 49 -0.40 0.69 -18.16
CA LYS A 49 -1.81 0.97 -17.89
C LYS A 49 -2.49 1.48 -19.15
N GLY A 50 -3.68 0.97 -19.46
CA GLY A 50 -4.45 1.45 -20.61
C GLY A 50 -5.71 0.62 -20.88
N ARG A 51 -6.46 0.99 -21.92
CA ARG A 51 -7.73 0.32 -22.29
C ARG A 51 -7.55 -1.16 -22.65
N LYS A 52 -6.39 -1.50 -23.24
CA LYS A 52 -6.07 -2.86 -23.72
C LYS A 52 -5.35 -3.74 -22.69
N PHE A 53 -5.04 -3.22 -21.50
CA PHE A 53 -4.27 -3.94 -20.47
C PHE A 53 -5.18 -4.32 -19.30
N GLU A 54 -5.48 -5.61 -19.15
CA GLU A 54 -6.22 -6.22 -18.02
C GLU A 54 -7.50 -5.48 -17.56
N LYS A 55 -8.33 -5.02 -18.52
CA LYS A 55 -9.60 -4.32 -18.23
C LYS A 55 -10.86 -5.05 -18.74
N ALA A 56 -10.74 -6.23 -19.34
CA ALA A 56 -11.85 -6.91 -20.04
C ALA A 56 -12.54 -7.99 -19.18
N ARG A 57 -12.27 -9.27 -19.47
CA ARG A 57 -12.88 -10.41 -18.77
C ARG A 57 -12.45 -10.43 -17.30
N GLY A 58 -13.39 -10.70 -16.38
CA GLY A 58 -13.13 -10.71 -14.94
C GLY A 58 -13.10 -9.33 -14.26
N ARG A 59 -13.15 -8.23 -15.03
CA ARG A 59 -13.19 -6.84 -14.50
C ARG A 59 -14.50 -6.12 -14.80
N ARG A 60 -15.31 -6.61 -15.74
CA ARG A 60 -16.54 -5.96 -16.21
C ARG A 60 -17.68 -6.97 -16.35
N LYS A 61 -18.88 -6.57 -15.94
CA LYS A 61 -20.09 -7.39 -16.05
C LYS A 61 -20.42 -7.78 -17.49
N SER A 62 -20.11 -6.92 -18.46
CA SER A 62 -20.41 -7.15 -19.89
C SER A 62 -19.45 -8.13 -20.60
N ARG A 63 -18.38 -8.59 -19.95
CA ARG A 63 -17.38 -9.48 -20.56
C ARG A 63 -17.23 -10.76 -19.73
N GLY A 64 -18.26 -11.61 -19.77
CA GLY A 64 -18.29 -12.93 -19.13
C GLY A 64 -18.68 -12.89 -17.66
N TYR A 65 -17.86 -12.27 -16.81
CA TYR A 65 -18.14 -12.12 -15.38
C TYR A 65 -17.32 -10.96 -14.80
N ARG A 66 -17.72 -10.51 -13.60
CA ARG A 66 -16.96 -9.57 -12.77
C ARG A 66 -16.83 -10.17 -11.38
N ASN A 67 -15.58 -10.32 -10.94
CA ASN A 67 -15.25 -10.69 -9.56
C ASN A 67 -15.38 -9.48 -8.63
#